data_AF-A0A9Q0NTF0-F1
#
_entry.id   AF-A0A9Q0NTF0-F1
#
_cell.length_a   1.000
_cell.length_b   1.000
_cell.length_c   1.000
_cell.angle_alpha   90.00
_cell.angle_beta   90.00
_cell.angle_gamma   90.00
#
_symmetry.space_group_name_H-M   'P 1'
#
loop_
_entity.id
_entity.type
_entity.pdbx_description
1 polymer ?
#
loop_
_entity_poly.entity_id
_entity_poly.type
_entity_poly.pdbx_seq_one_letter_code
_entity_poly.pdbx_strand_id
1 'polypeptide(L)'
;MDSPRNALGNTVPVSFLFACVLYLCIWSVSLSNPLSFSFYRSQANMKTSKFPADELELALERVSTPNKTVIIAVVNQAYVEQSAGAETTMLDLFLESFWLGEDTRPLLDHLLLVSVDQIAYEMCFFERLNCYKLETEGVDFGKEQIFMSRDFINMMWRRTLLLLDILKHGYNFIFTDRRREVVAQVELPHRQPASFRTPSKQ
;
A
#
# COMPACT_ATOMS: atom_id res chain seq x y z
N MET A 1 59.06 -48.54 21.25
CA MET A 1 57.90 -47.76 20.76
C MET A 1 56.78 -48.05 21.73
N ASP A 2 56.15 -47.02 22.28
CA ASP A 2 54.73 -46.99 22.70
C ASP A 2 54.49 -45.88 23.73
N SER A 3 53.86 -44.80 23.26
CA SER A 3 52.95 -43.90 23.97
C SER A 3 52.41 -42.84 22.96
N PRO A 4 51.25 -42.19 23.15
CA PRO A 4 50.41 -42.22 24.35
C PRO A 4 48.90 -42.40 24.13
N ARG A 5 48.25 -42.65 25.27
CA ARG A 5 46.82 -42.69 25.54
C ARG A 5 46.19 -41.28 25.58
N ASN A 6 44.87 -41.27 25.35
CA ASN A 6 43.82 -40.34 25.84
C ASN A 6 43.44 -39.14 24.96
N ALA A 7 42.30 -39.26 24.27
CA ALA A 7 41.50 -38.12 23.83
C ALA A 7 40.02 -38.51 23.66
N LEU A 8 39.34 -38.94 24.73
CA LEU A 8 37.89 -39.18 24.68
C LEU A 8 37.08 -38.57 25.85
N GLY A 9 37.74 -37.82 26.76
CA GLY A 9 37.08 -37.29 27.97
C GLY A 9 36.50 -35.88 27.88
N ASN A 10 36.84 -35.08 26.85
CA ASN A 10 36.60 -33.63 26.88
C ASN A 10 35.64 -33.08 25.80
N THR A 11 35.06 -33.90 24.93
CA THR A 11 34.15 -33.43 23.86
C THR A 11 32.68 -33.33 24.30
N VAL A 12 32.26 -34.15 25.26
CA VAL A 12 30.91 -34.17 25.82
C VAL A 12 30.50 -32.85 26.49
N PRO A 13 31.32 -32.22 27.37
CA PRO A 13 30.93 -30.95 28.00
C PRO A 13 30.90 -29.79 27.00
N VAL A 14 31.77 -29.81 25.97
CA VAL A 14 31.81 -28.77 24.93
C VAL A 14 30.56 -28.80 24.05
N SER A 15 30.09 -30.00 23.70
CA SER A 15 28.84 -30.17 22.94
C SER A 15 27.62 -29.70 23.73
N PHE A 16 27.56 -29.99 25.03
CA PHE A 16 26.47 -29.54 25.91
C PHE A 16 26.44 -28.02 26.07
N LEU A 17 27.61 -27.39 26.18
CA LEU A 17 27.73 -25.93 26.21
C LEU A 17 27.24 -25.30 24.91
N PHE A 18 27.58 -25.87 23.76
CA PHE A 18 27.15 -25.35 22.46
C PHE A 18 25.63 -25.49 22.27
N ALA A 19 25.04 -26.61 22.69
CA ALA A 19 23.59 -26.81 22.67
C ALA A 19 22.84 -25.87 23.63
N CYS A 20 23.37 -25.65 24.83
CA CYS A 20 22.82 -24.66 25.77
C CYS A 20 22.90 -23.24 25.21
N VAL A 21 24.01 -22.86 24.58
CA VAL A 21 24.16 -21.55 23.94
C VAL A 21 23.16 -21.41 22.79
N LEU A 22 23.01 -22.41 21.92
CA LEU A 22 22.03 -22.37 20.83
C LEU A 22 20.59 -22.29 21.37
N TYR A 23 20.25 -23.04 22.43
CA TYR A 23 18.94 -22.99 23.06
C TYR A 23 18.65 -21.62 23.69
N LEU A 24 19.63 -21.06 24.41
CA LEU A 24 19.56 -19.71 24.96
C LEU A 24 19.46 -18.65 23.87
N CYS A 25 20.13 -18.82 22.72
CA CYS A 25 20.01 -17.95 21.56
C CYS A 25 18.63 -18.04 20.88
N ILE A 26 18.01 -19.21 20.81
CA ILE A 26 16.67 -19.39 20.23
C ILE A 26 15.58 -18.85 21.19
N TRP A 27 15.78 -19.03 22.50
CA TRP A 27 14.93 -18.45 23.55
C TRP A 27 15.07 -16.93 23.62
N SER A 28 16.28 -16.41 23.48
CA SER A 28 16.50 -14.96 23.40
C SER A 28 16.02 -14.39 22.07
N VAL A 29 16.08 -15.09 20.94
CA VAL A 29 15.40 -14.65 19.69
C VAL A 29 13.87 -14.64 19.86
N SER A 30 13.32 -15.54 20.67
CA SER A 30 11.89 -15.55 21.00
C SER A 30 11.48 -14.48 22.01
N LEU A 31 12.38 -14.02 22.90
CA LEU A 31 12.08 -13.04 23.96
C LEU A 31 12.65 -11.63 23.71
N SER A 32 13.67 -11.52 22.86
CA SER A 32 14.32 -10.27 22.47
C SER A 32 14.19 -10.06 20.95
N ASN A 33 12.96 -9.73 20.56
CA ASN A 33 12.74 -8.76 19.49
C ASN A 33 12.14 -7.48 20.09
N PRO A 34 12.84 -6.71 20.96
CA PRO A 34 12.27 -5.49 21.52
C PRO A 34 12.30 -4.33 20.49
N LEU A 35 13.15 -4.42 19.46
CA LEU A 35 13.29 -3.40 18.42
C LEU A 35 12.28 -3.59 17.27
N SER A 36 12.00 -4.83 16.87
CA SER A 36 10.90 -5.13 15.94
C SER A 36 9.53 -4.86 16.60
N PHE A 37 9.41 -5.14 17.90
CA PHE A 37 8.20 -4.85 18.66
C PHE A 37 8.01 -3.35 18.91
N SER A 38 9.07 -2.55 19.09
CA SER A 38 8.92 -1.08 19.22
C SER A 38 8.43 -0.44 17.93
N PHE A 39 8.86 -0.93 16.76
CA PHE A 39 8.37 -0.42 15.47
C PHE A 39 6.88 -0.76 15.26
N TYR A 40 6.46 -1.98 15.60
CA TYR A 40 5.04 -2.38 15.59
C TYR A 40 4.21 -1.67 16.67
N ARG A 41 4.76 -1.45 17.87
CA ARG A 41 4.04 -0.83 19.00
C ARG A 41 3.88 0.68 18.85
N SER A 42 4.81 1.35 18.13
CA SER A 42 4.61 2.74 17.74
C SER A 42 3.41 2.89 16.79
N GLN A 43 3.18 1.92 15.90
CA GLN A 43 1.97 1.83 15.08
C GLN A 43 0.70 1.49 15.89
N ALA A 44 0.81 0.74 16.98
CA ALA A 44 -0.34 0.44 17.86
C ALA A 44 -0.88 1.68 18.63
N ASN A 45 -0.20 2.82 18.57
CA ASN A 45 -0.67 4.12 19.07
C ASN A 45 -0.96 5.13 17.95
N MET A 46 -1.08 4.67 16.70
CA MET A 46 -1.98 5.31 15.75
C MET A 46 -3.38 5.05 16.30
N LYS A 47 -4.13 6.11 16.61
CA LYS A 47 -5.58 5.97 16.73
C LYS A 47 -6.01 5.21 15.49
N THR A 48 -6.54 4.01 15.66
CA THR A 48 -7.22 3.29 14.59
C THR A 48 -8.23 4.31 14.10
N SER A 49 -8.02 4.85 12.89
CA SER A 49 -9.08 5.60 12.25
C SER A 49 -10.16 4.56 12.13
N LYS A 50 -11.15 4.63 13.01
CA LYS A 50 -12.31 3.77 12.90
C LYS A 50 -13.00 4.28 11.66
N PHE A 51 -12.71 3.65 10.53
CA PHE A 51 -13.65 3.66 9.43
C PHE A 51 -15.02 3.32 10.03
N PRO A 52 -16.12 3.95 9.59
CA PRO A 52 -17.44 3.54 10.02
C PRO A 52 -17.55 2.04 9.73
N ALA A 53 -17.42 1.20 10.77
CA ALA A 53 -17.26 -0.24 10.61
C ALA A 53 -18.45 -0.80 9.82
N ASP A 54 -19.62 -0.17 10.02
CA ASP A 54 -20.86 -0.46 9.33
C ASP A 54 -20.77 -0.18 7.81
N GLU A 55 -20.10 0.89 7.36
CA GLU A 55 -20.02 1.21 5.93
C GLU A 55 -19.02 0.31 5.18
N LEU A 56 -17.85 0.07 5.78
CA LEU A 56 -16.85 -0.82 5.18
C LEU A 56 -17.38 -2.26 5.10
N GLU A 57 -18.02 -2.76 6.14
CA GLU A 57 -18.60 -4.11 6.13
C GLU A 57 -19.67 -4.24 5.05
N LEU A 58 -20.59 -3.27 4.92
CA LEU A 58 -21.61 -3.28 3.87
C LEU A 58 -21.00 -3.24 2.46
N ALA A 59 -19.93 -2.49 2.27
CA ALA A 59 -19.21 -2.42 0.99
C ALA A 59 -18.55 -3.77 0.67
N LEU A 60 -17.90 -4.40 1.64
CA LEU A 60 -17.25 -5.71 1.49
C LEU A 60 -18.27 -6.82 1.24
N GLU A 61 -19.37 -6.86 2.01
CA GLU A 61 -20.42 -7.86 1.85
C GLU A 61 -20.99 -7.85 0.43
N ARG A 62 -21.27 -6.65 -0.10
CA ARG A 62 -21.84 -6.45 -1.45
C ARG A 62 -21.00 -7.07 -2.58
N VAL A 63 -19.67 -6.98 -2.46
CA VAL A 63 -18.74 -7.39 -3.52
C VAL A 63 -18.05 -8.72 -3.23
N SER A 64 -18.24 -9.28 -2.02
CA SER A 64 -17.54 -10.50 -1.65
C SER A 64 -18.01 -11.71 -2.45
N THR A 65 -17.05 -12.55 -2.82
CA THR A 65 -17.33 -13.93 -3.28
C THR A 65 -17.91 -14.76 -2.13
N PRO A 66 -18.50 -15.94 -2.41
CA PRO A 66 -18.95 -16.86 -1.35
C PRO A 66 -17.87 -17.27 -0.34
N ASN A 67 -16.59 -17.19 -0.72
CA ASN A 67 -15.43 -17.47 0.14
C ASN A 67 -14.87 -16.22 0.84
N LYS A 68 -15.64 -15.12 0.89
CA LYS A 68 -15.27 -13.83 1.47
C LYS A 68 -14.02 -13.20 0.84
N THR A 69 -13.73 -13.47 -0.43
CA THR A 69 -12.66 -12.81 -1.17
C THR A 69 -13.19 -11.58 -1.92
N VAL A 70 -12.48 -10.46 -1.84
CA VAL A 70 -12.76 -9.20 -2.55
C VAL A 70 -11.55 -8.78 -3.40
N ILE A 71 -11.76 -8.22 -4.59
CA ILE A 71 -10.70 -7.61 -5.39
C ILE A 71 -10.70 -6.12 -5.08
N ILE A 72 -9.56 -5.56 -4.67
CA ILE A 72 -9.44 -4.17 -4.23
C ILE A 72 -8.57 -3.42 -5.22
N ALA A 73 -9.07 -2.30 -5.70
CA ALA A 73 -8.31 -1.38 -6.51
C ALA A 73 -8.42 0.05 -5.98
N VAL A 74 -7.27 0.64 -5.63
CA VAL A 74 -7.22 2.00 -5.08
C VAL A 74 -7.09 3.01 -6.22
N VAL A 75 -7.95 4.03 -6.24
CA VAL A 75 -7.98 5.10 -7.24
C VAL A 75 -7.85 6.47 -6.58
N ASN A 76 -7.26 7.39 -7.32
CA ASN A 76 -7.21 8.81 -7.00
C ASN A 76 -7.68 9.64 -8.21
N GLN A 77 -7.80 10.95 -8.04
CA GLN A 77 -8.23 11.93 -9.05
C GLN A 77 -7.50 11.72 -10.38
N ALA A 78 -6.17 11.55 -10.34
CA ALA A 78 -5.40 11.37 -11.56
C ALA A 78 -5.88 10.14 -12.35
N TYR A 79 -6.32 9.05 -11.72
CA TYR A 79 -6.79 7.86 -12.43
C TYR A 79 -8.12 8.04 -13.16
N VAL A 80 -8.99 8.91 -12.64
CA VAL A 80 -10.32 9.17 -13.20
C VAL A 80 -10.33 10.41 -14.09
N GLU A 81 -9.27 11.21 -14.06
CA GLU A 81 -9.10 12.35 -14.94
C GLU A 81 -8.50 11.95 -16.29
N GLN A 82 -9.03 12.57 -17.34
CA GLN A 82 -8.47 12.47 -18.67
C GLN A 82 -7.11 13.16 -18.71
N SER A 83 -6.12 12.46 -19.28
CA SER A 83 -4.81 13.06 -19.53
C SER A 83 -4.88 13.90 -20.80
N ALA A 84 -4.12 14.99 -20.89
CA ALA A 84 -4.15 15.88 -22.05
C ALA A 84 -3.93 15.10 -23.37
N GLY A 85 -4.98 15.01 -24.20
CA GLY A 85 -4.97 14.30 -25.48
C GLY A 85 -5.42 12.83 -25.44
N ALA A 86 -5.94 12.33 -24.32
CA ALA A 86 -6.53 11.00 -24.22
C ALA A 86 -8.07 11.06 -24.13
N GLU A 87 -8.76 10.24 -24.93
CA GLU A 87 -10.23 10.11 -24.91
C GLU A 87 -10.75 9.27 -23.74
N THR A 88 -9.87 8.47 -23.11
CA THR A 88 -10.19 7.56 -22.00
C THR A 88 -9.27 7.79 -20.80
N THR A 89 -9.79 7.47 -19.62
CA THR A 89 -9.07 7.57 -18.34
C THR A 89 -8.28 6.29 -18.05
N MET A 90 -7.40 6.31 -17.05
CA MET A 90 -6.72 5.09 -16.62
C MET A 90 -7.70 4.10 -15.97
N LEU A 91 -8.77 4.61 -15.34
CA LEU A 91 -9.84 3.76 -14.82
C LEU A 91 -10.60 3.06 -15.95
N ASP A 92 -10.90 3.77 -17.04
CA ASP A 92 -11.60 3.19 -18.20
C ASP A 92 -10.81 2.03 -18.80
N LEU A 93 -9.51 2.23 -19.05
CA LEU A 93 -8.63 1.19 -19.57
C LEU A 93 -8.53 -0.02 -18.61
N PHE A 94 -8.52 0.25 -17.30
CA PHE A 94 -8.52 -0.81 -16.30
C PHE A 94 -9.82 -1.62 -16.36
N LEU A 95 -10.98 -0.98 -16.41
CA LEU A 95 -12.27 -1.67 -16.48
C LEU A 95 -12.42 -2.41 -17.82
N GLU A 96 -12.02 -1.79 -18.93
CA GLU A 96 -12.04 -2.37 -20.27
C GLU A 96 -11.21 -3.66 -20.34
N SER A 97 -10.10 -3.74 -19.60
CA SER A 97 -9.30 -4.97 -19.53
C SER A 97 -10.07 -6.18 -18.97
N PHE A 98 -11.03 -5.98 -18.06
CA PHE A 98 -11.93 -7.05 -17.61
C PHE A 98 -13.02 -7.37 -18.64
N TRP A 99 -13.44 -6.39 -19.43
CA TRP A 99 -14.42 -6.59 -20.50
C TRP A 99 -13.86 -7.38 -21.68
N LEU A 100 -12.61 -7.10 -22.04
CA LEU A 100 -11.93 -7.73 -23.18
C LEU A 100 -11.20 -9.03 -22.83
N GLY A 101 -10.87 -9.24 -21.55
CA GLY A 101 -10.22 -10.47 -21.10
C GLY A 101 -11.12 -11.70 -21.19
N GLU A 102 -10.49 -12.86 -21.37
CA GLU A 102 -11.17 -14.16 -21.38
C GLU A 102 -11.56 -14.54 -19.94
N ASP A 103 -12.86 -14.77 -19.71
CA ASP A 103 -13.45 -15.14 -18.41
C ASP A 103 -13.18 -14.17 -17.25
N THR A 104 -12.81 -12.91 -17.52
CA THR A 104 -12.52 -11.90 -16.48
C THR A 104 -13.70 -11.01 -16.14
N ARG A 105 -14.75 -10.93 -16.99
CA ARG A 105 -15.94 -10.09 -16.76
C ARG A 105 -16.60 -10.30 -15.40
N PRO A 106 -16.82 -11.53 -14.91
CA PRO A 106 -17.44 -11.76 -13.61
C PRO A 106 -16.63 -11.23 -12.43
N LEU A 107 -15.33 -10.94 -12.61
CA LEU A 107 -14.50 -10.36 -11.56
C LEU A 107 -14.90 -8.92 -11.23
N LEU A 108 -15.57 -8.22 -12.15
CA LEU A 108 -16.08 -6.87 -11.92
C LEU A 108 -17.14 -6.83 -10.81
N ASP A 109 -17.92 -7.90 -10.65
CA ASP A 109 -18.91 -8.03 -9.56
C ASP A 109 -18.23 -8.10 -8.19
N HIS A 110 -16.96 -8.51 -8.17
CA HIS A 110 -16.15 -8.66 -6.96
C HIS A 110 -15.09 -7.58 -6.76
N LEU A 111 -15.11 -6.56 -7.62
CA LEU A 111 -14.18 -5.44 -7.58
C LEU A 111 -14.72 -4.32 -6.68
N LEU A 112 -13.95 -3.94 -5.67
CA LEU A 112 -14.14 -2.76 -4.84
C LEU A 112 -13.15 -1.66 -5.25
N LEU A 113 -13.67 -0.54 -5.75
CA LEU A 113 -12.90 0.66 -6.02
C LEU A 113 -12.81 1.51 -4.77
N VAL A 114 -11.59 1.65 -4.25
CA VAL A 114 -11.29 2.43 -3.06
C VAL A 114 -10.78 3.80 -3.48
N SER A 115 -11.58 4.83 -3.28
CA SER A 115 -11.25 6.20 -3.68
C SER A 115 -10.60 6.96 -2.54
N VAL A 116 -9.40 7.52 -2.77
CA VAL A 116 -8.65 8.27 -1.74
C VAL A 116 -8.98 9.76 -1.69
N ASP A 117 -9.70 10.28 -2.68
CA ASP A 117 -10.15 11.67 -2.77
C ASP A 117 -11.60 11.77 -3.25
N GLN A 118 -12.16 12.97 -3.13
CA GLN A 118 -13.55 13.24 -3.44
C GLN A 118 -13.88 13.07 -4.92
N ILE A 119 -12.99 13.52 -5.81
CA ILE A 119 -13.24 13.51 -7.26
C ILE A 119 -13.27 12.06 -7.76
N ALA A 120 -12.31 11.24 -7.32
CA ALA A 120 -12.31 9.81 -7.62
C ALA A 120 -13.53 9.07 -7.06
N TYR A 121 -14.04 9.48 -5.89
CA TYR A 121 -15.24 8.88 -5.32
C TYR A 121 -16.50 9.26 -6.11
N GLU A 122 -16.66 10.54 -6.46
CA GLU A 122 -17.79 11.02 -7.25
C GLU A 122 -17.83 10.38 -8.64
N MET A 123 -16.69 10.28 -9.32
CA MET A 123 -16.59 9.62 -10.62
C MET A 123 -16.94 8.14 -10.53
N CYS A 124 -16.36 7.42 -9.55
CA CYS A 124 -16.69 6.01 -9.31
C CYS A 124 -18.19 5.82 -9.07
N PHE A 125 -18.80 6.68 -8.24
CA PHE A 125 -20.22 6.63 -7.94
C PHE A 125 -21.10 6.96 -9.15
N PHE A 126 -20.70 7.95 -9.94
CA PHE A 126 -21.40 8.36 -11.18
C PHE A 126 -21.42 7.22 -12.21
N GLU A 127 -20.32 6.49 -12.34
CA GLU A 127 -20.21 5.30 -13.19
C GLU A 127 -20.94 4.07 -12.61
N ARG A 128 -21.57 4.19 -11.43
CA ARG A 128 -22.33 3.12 -10.75
C ARG A 128 -21.49 1.89 -10.44
N LEU A 129 -20.21 2.11 -10.12
CA LEU A 129 -19.31 1.05 -9.72
C LEU A 129 -19.45 0.76 -8.21
N ASN A 130 -18.80 -0.30 -7.74
CA ASN A 130 -18.72 -0.59 -6.31
C ASN A 130 -17.63 0.27 -5.67
N CYS A 131 -18.04 1.37 -5.04
CA CYS A 131 -17.13 2.39 -4.52
C CYS A 131 -17.09 2.39 -3.00
N TYR A 132 -15.90 2.57 -2.44
CA TYR A 132 -15.70 2.85 -1.03
C TYR A 132 -14.79 4.07 -0.89
N LYS A 133 -15.25 5.08 -0.15
CA LYS A 133 -14.45 6.27 0.11
C LYS A 133 -13.50 5.98 1.26
N LEU A 134 -12.20 6.05 1.00
CA LEU A 134 -11.21 5.94 2.06
C LEU A 134 -11.18 7.25 2.85
N GLU A 135 -11.97 7.32 3.91
CA GLU A 135 -12.06 8.51 4.75
C GLU A 135 -10.69 8.90 5.33
N THR A 136 -10.33 10.16 5.14
CA THR A 136 -9.30 10.83 5.91
C THR A 136 -9.92 11.89 6.78
N GLU A 137 -10.12 11.56 8.06
CA GLU A 137 -10.45 12.57 9.06
C GLU A 137 -9.37 13.67 9.03
N GLY A 138 -9.73 14.85 8.52
CA GLY A 138 -8.94 16.08 8.61
C GLY A 138 -7.66 16.16 7.76
N VAL A 139 -7.37 15.18 6.90
CA VAL A 139 -6.17 15.19 6.04
C VAL A 139 -6.56 15.40 4.59
N ASP A 140 -6.35 16.64 4.13
CA ASP A 140 -6.39 17.02 2.73
C ASP A 140 -5.09 16.55 2.06
N PHE A 141 -5.17 15.49 1.25
CA PHE A 141 -4.02 14.95 0.49
C PHE A 141 -3.48 15.93 -0.58
N GLY A 142 -4.18 17.04 -0.83
CA GLY A 142 -3.73 18.11 -1.72
C GLY A 142 -2.76 19.10 -1.06
N LYS A 143 -2.53 19.02 0.26
CA LYS A 143 -1.66 19.95 1.01
C LYS A 143 -0.39 19.27 1.51
N GLU A 144 0.69 20.05 1.55
CA GLU A 144 1.98 19.61 2.10
C GLU A 144 1.84 19.29 3.59
N GLN A 145 2.13 18.04 3.95
CA GLN A 145 2.09 17.57 5.34
C GLN A 145 3.47 17.64 5.97
N ILE A 146 3.53 18.04 7.24
CA ILE A 146 4.79 18.06 8.00
C ILE A 146 5.33 16.64 8.09
N PHE A 147 6.54 16.43 7.59
CA PHE A 147 7.24 15.15 7.63
C PHE A 147 7.23 14.57 9.06
N MET A 148 6.85 13.30 9.19
CA MET A 148 6.73 12.56 10.47
C MET A 148 5.63 13.04 11.44
N SER A 149 4.77 13.97 11.03
CA SER A 149 3.56 14.27 11.80
C SER A 149 2.61 13.06 11.88
N ARG A 150 1.72 13.05 12.87
CA ARG A 150 0.67 12.01 12.96
C ARG A 150 -0.15 11.94 11.68
N ASP A 151 -0.44 13.10 11.09
CA ASP A 151 -1.22 13.20 9.87
C ASP A 151 -0.45 12.70 8.65
N PHE A 152 0.87 12.98 8.58
CA PHE A 152 1.75 12.39 7.57
C PHE A 152 1.83 10.87 7.67
N ILE A 153 1.96 10.33 8.88
CA ILE A 153 1.98 8.88 9.11
C ILE A 153 0.60 8.28 8.77
N ASN A 154 -0.49 8.87 9.26
CA ASN A 154 -1.85 8.44 8.91
C ASN A 154 -2.06 8.43 7.40
N MET A 155 -1.65 9.50 6.70
CA MET A 155 -1.68 9.63 5.25
C MET A 155 -0.91 8.51 4.56
N MET A 156 0.32 8.23 4.97
CA MET A 156 1.16 7.17 4.40
C MET A 156 0.58 5.77 4.59
N TRP A 157 0.06 5.49 5.78
CA TRP A 157 -0.35 4.13 6.18
C TRP A 157 -1.84 3.86 5.92
N ARG A 158 -2.63 4.83 5.45
CA ARG A 158 -4.09 4.65 5.21
C ARG A 158 -4.41 3.42 4.39
N ARG A 159 -3.71 3.21 3.27
CA ARG A 159 -3.94 2.06 2.38
C ARG A 159 -3.66 0.75 3.11
N THR A 160 -2.54 0.67 3.82
CA THR A 160 -2.17 -0.53 4.59
C THR A 160 -3.13 -0.80 5.74
N LEU A 161 -3.59 0.25 6.43
CA LEU A 161 -4.58 0.14 7.51
C LEU A 161 -5.93 -0.35 7.01
N LEU A 162 -6.39 0.14 5.85
CA LEU A 162 -7.59 -0.39 5.20
C LEU A 162 -7.45 -1.90 4.95
N LEU A 163 -6.35 -2.33 4.33
CA LEU A 163 -6.13 -3.76 4.04
C LEU A 163 -6.10 -4.61 5.32
N LEU A 164 -5.48 -4.09 6.38
CA LEU A 164 -5.48 -4.73 7.69
C LEU A 164 -6.90 -4.83 8.28
N ASP A 165 -7.69 -3.77 8.16
CA ASP A 165 -9.06 -3.76 8.67
C ASP A 165 -9.95 -4.73 7.89
N ILE A 166 -9.78 -4.86 6.57
CA ILE A 166 -10.48 -5.87 5.76
C ILE A 166 -10.20 -7.29 6.27
N LEU A 167 -8.93 -7.59 6.62
CA LEU A 167 -8.58 -8.88 7.22
C LEU A 167 -9.22 -9.08 8.59
N LYS A 168 -9.32 -8.02 9.42
CA LYS A 168 -9.98 -8.09 10.74
C LYS A 168 -11.49 -8.36 10.62
N HIS A 169 -12.13 -7.91 9.55
CA HIS A 169 -13.54 -8.23 9.25
C HIS A 169 -13.70 -9.68 8.72
N GLY A 170 -12.59 -10.41 8.51
CA GLY A 170 -12.60 -11.81 8.11
C GLY A 170 -12.74 -12.02 6.60
N TYR A 171 -12.39 -11.01 5.80
CA TYR A 171 -12.34 -11.10 4.34
C TYR A 171 -10.91 -11.38 3.86
N ASN A 172 -10.81 -12.13 2.77
CA ASN A 172 -9.59 -12.24 1.98
C ASN A 172 -9.60 -11.15 0.90
N PHE A 173 -8.42 -10.74 0.42
CA PHE A 173 -8.37 -9.77 -0.67
C PHE A 173 -7.30 -10.06 -1.71
N ILE A 174 -7.59 -9.64 -2.93
CA ILE A 174 -6.62 -9.48 -4.02
C ILE A 174 -6.42 -7.99 -4.20
N PHE A 175 -5.21 -7.50 -4.03
CA PHE A 175 -4.91 -6.07 -4.14
C PHE A 175 -4.22 -5.76 -5.47
N THR A 176 -4.77 -4.84 -6.25
CA THR A 176 -4.12 -4.32 -7.44
C THR A 176 -3.37 -3.05 -7.09
N ASP A 177 -2.04 -3.15 -6.97
CA ASP A 177 -1.19 -1.96 -6.88
C ASP A 177 -1.15 -1.28 -8.24
N ARG A 178 -1.81 -0.12 -8.34
CA ARG A 178 -1.70 0.72 -9.52
C ARG A 178 -0.63 1.75 -9.25
N ARG A 179 0.49 1.64 -9.95
CA ARG A 179 1.51 2.69 -10.00
C ARG A 179 1.25 3.56 -11.22
N ARG A 180 0.73 4.76 -11.00
CA ARG A 180 0.89 5.85 -11.95
C ARG A 180 2.21 6.47 -11.59
N GLU A 181 3.23 6.19 -12.38
CA GLU A 181 4.46 6.96 -12.34
C GLU A 181 4.08 8.38 -12.78
N VAL A 182 3.78 9.24 -11.81
CA VAL A 182 3.81 10.67 -12.05
C VAL A 182 5.28 10.97 -12.27
N VAL A 183 5.72 10.91 -13.53
CA VAL A 183 6.91 11.66 -13.92
C VAL A 183 6.54 13.10 -13.59
N ALA A 184 7.00 13.59 -12.44
CA ALA A 184 7.00 15.00 -12.18
C ALA A 184 7.77 15.60 -13.34
N GLN A 185 7.06 16.24 -14.27
CA GLN A 185 7.72 17.16 -15.17
C GLN A 185 8.30 18.21 -14.24
N VAL A 186 9.59 18.09 -13.96
CA VAL A 186 10.38 19.25 -13.55
C VAL A 186 10.17 20.23 -14.70
N GLU A 187 9.32 21.23 -14.48
CA GLU A 187 9.23 22.38 -15.36
C GLU A 187 10.60 23.05 -15.38
N LEU A 188 11.39 22.68 -16.39
CA LEU A 188 12.57 23.42 -16.78
C LEU A 188 12.08 24.84 -17.08
N PRO A 189 12.64 25.88 -16.42
CA PRO A 189 12.18 27.24 -16.62
C PRO A 189 12.32 27.59 -18.10
N HIS A 190 11.21 28.04 -18.69
CA HIS A 190 11.11 28.52 -20.06
C HIS A 190 12.29 29.44 -20.38
N ARG A 191 13.22 28.95 -21.22
CA ARG A 191 14.24 29.80 -21.83
C ARG A 191 13.51 30.65 -22.86
N GLN A 192 13.25 31.91 -22.53
CA GLN A 192 12.77 32.90 -23.50
C GLN A 192 13.72 32.91 -24.70
N PRO A 193 13.20 32.90 -25.95
CA PRO A 193 14.05 33.04 -27.12
C PRO A 193 14.65 34.45 -27.11
N ALA A 194 15.98 34.52 -27.12
CA ALA A 194 16.71 35.76 -27.24
C ALA A 194 16.31 36.48 -28.54
N SER A 195 15.78 37.69 -28.38
CA SER A 195 15.53 38.64 -29.46
C SER A 195 16.82 38.87 -30.27
N PHE A 196 16.87 38.33 -31.49
CA PHE A 196 17.93 38.60 -32.45
C PHE A 196 17.82 40.05 -32.93
N ARG A 197 18.71 40.92 -32.41
CA ARG A 197 18.85 42.29 -32.88
C ARG A 197 19.73 42.26 -34.14
N THR A 198 19.15 42.47 -35.33
CA THR A 198 19.91 42.59 -36.59
C THR A 198 20.78 43.85 -36.57
N PRO A 199 22.06 43.80 -37.01
CA PRO A 199 22.89 45.00 -37.10
C PRO A 199 22.46 45.86 -38.29
N SER A 200 22.26 47.15 -38.03
CA SER A 200 22.16 48.19 -39.05
C SER A 200 23.46 48.29 -39.85
N LYS A 201 23.34 48.28 -41.18
CA LYS A 201 24.43 48.61 -42.10
C LYS A 201 24.93 50.03 -41.82
N GLN A 202 26.24 50.20 -41.70
CA GLN A 202 26.96 51.41 -42.06
C GLN A 202 28.23 51.03 -42.80
#